data_AF-A0A831JRR5-F1
#
_entry.id   AF-A0A831JRR5-F1
#
_cell.length_a   1.000
_cell.length_b   1.000
_cell.length_c   1.000
_cell.angle_alpha   90.00
_cell.angle_beta   90.00
_cell.angle_gamma   90.00
#
_symmetry.space_group_name_H-M   'P 1'
#
loop_
_entity.id
_entity.type
_entity.pdbx_description
1 polymer ?
#
loop_
_entity_poly.entity_id
_entity_poly.type
_entity_poly.pdbx_seq_one_letter_code
_entity_poly.pdbx_strand_id
1 'polypeptide(L)'
;MGDVPYVDSTDFGVAGGSSIFKTSQSEIFSRLIKELQEAMDNLEEKKNESLRDVNDFFFVSRDVARILLADIYMYQGNYLQAESLLAKVISGGFYMLDSSNYNQKETITDLYNNGSGTETILAVRNGVMTRSNISLGVPSLVPLMTYTDVLLSYAECLCKNGRTSDAEIQLNKLVTAKELQLSGVTVLDKIKSARLQLTLYCDVNFAFLKRTGLAKEVYGVENYRLLLPIPQRDVIAGGISQNTGY
;
A
#
# COMPACT_ATOMS: atom_id res chain seq x y z
N MET A 1 1.99 3.60 11.48
CA MET A 1 3.42 3.95 11.61
C MET A 1 3.63 4.44 13.04
N GLY A 2 4.75 5.04 13.41
CA GLY A 2 4.88 5.77 14.68
C GLY A 2 5.08 7.25 14.37
N ASP A 3 5.38 8.06 15.37
CA ASP A 3 5.85 9.42 15.13
C ASP A 3 7.20 9.37 14.41
N VAL A 4 7.36 10.17 13.36
CA VAL A 4 8.58 10.16 12.55
C VAL A 4 9.07 11.59 12.31
N PRO A 5 10.39 11.78 12.11
CA PRO A 5 10.89 13.03 11.54
C PRO A 5 10.17 13.31 10.22
N TYR A 6 9.48 14.46 10.13
CA TYR A 6 8.74 14.87 8.94
C TYR A 6 9.22 16.24 8.53
N VAL A 7 9.82 16.31 7.34
CA VAL A 7 10.38 17.55 6.77
C VAL A 7 9.43 18.07 5.72
N ASP A 8 8.87 19.25 5.94
CA ASP A 8 7.87 19.92 5.11
C ASP A 8 8.41 21.22 4.47
N SER A 9 9.71 21.46 4.61
CA SER A 9 10.39 22.69 4.21
C SER A 9 11.66 22.37 3.43
N THR A 10 11.89 23.10 2.34
CA THR A 10 13.14 23.07 1.56
C THR A 10 14.18 24.07 2.05
N ASP A 11 13.88 24.80 3.13
CA ASP A 11 14.82 25.75 3.72
C ASP A 11 15.91 25.02 4.53
N PHE A 12 17.03 24.77 3.86
CA PHE A 12 18.22 24.18 4.45
C PHE A 12 18.87 25.03 5.56
N GLY A 13 18.51 26.32 5.72
CA GLY A 13 18.93 27.13 6.86
C GLY A 13 18.22 26.72 8.15
N VAL A 14 16.97 26.26 8.04
CA VAL A 14 16.18 25.67 9.13
C VAL A 14 16.48 24.17 9.26
N ALA A 15 16.69 23.44 8.16
CA ALA A 15 16.95 22.00 8.16
C ALA A 15 18.43 21.61 8.40
N GLY A 16 19.39 22.53 8.21
CA GLY A 16 20.84 22.27 8.30
C GLY A 16 21.45 22.48 9.68
N GLY A 17 20.70 23.03 10.64
CA GLY A 17 21.17 23.28 12.01
C GLY A 17 20.15 23.04 13.12
N SER A 18 18.91 22.65 12.80
CA SER A 18 17.86 22.44 13.80
C SER A 18 17.61 20.96 14.04
N SER A 19 17.53 20.57 15.31
CA SER A 19 17.03 19.25 15.69
C SER A 19 15.67 19.00 15.03
N ILE A 20 15.60 18.01 14.14
CA ILE A 20 14.31 17.59 13.56
C ILE A 20 13.59 16.78 14.63
N PHE A 21 12.44 17.25 15.08
CA PHE A 21 11.63 16.50 16.05
C PHE A 21 10.72 15.51 15.34
N LYS A 22 10.26 14.49 16.08
CA LYS A 22 9.23 13.60 15.56
C LYS A 22 7.92 14.37 15.46
N THR A 23 7.32 14.33 14.28
CA THR A 23 5.96 14.82 14.07
C THR A 23 4.99 13.69 14.38
N SER A 24 3.89 14.02 15.05
CA SER A 24 2.90 13.02 15.44
C SER A 24 2.30 12.33 14.22
N GLN A 25 2.05 11.02 14.31
CA GLN A 25 1.41 10.29 13.21
C GLN A 25 0.07 10.92 12.80
N SER A 26 -0.72 11.41 13.76
CA SER A 26 -2.00 12.08 13.51
C SER A 26 -1.85 13.36 12.69
N GLU A 27 -0.82 14.14 12.96
CA GLU A 27 -0.55 15.39 12.23
C GLU A 27 -0.11 15.08 10.80
N ILE A 28 0.81 14.12 10.62
CA ILE A 28 1.25 13.68 9.29
C ILE A 28 0.06 13.21 8.45
N PHE A 29 -0.81 12.36 9.02
CA PHE A 29 -2.00 11.91 8.30
C PHE A 29 -2.97 13.06 7.98
N SER A 30 -3.15 14.03 8.88
CA SER A 30 -4.02 15.17 8.62
C SER A 30 -3.52 16.00 7.44
N ARG A 31 -2.20 16.19 7.32
CA ARG A 31 -1.57 16.88 6.18
C ARG A 31 -1.72 16.07 4.89
N LEU A 32 -1.36 14.78 4.91
CA LEU A 32 -1.47 13.90 3.74
C LEU A 32 -2.91 13.77 3.24
N ILE A 33 -3.90 13.72 4.13
CA ILE A 33 -5.32 13.70 3.75
C ILE A 33 -5.67 14.96 2.95
N LYS A 34 -5.26 16.14 3.44
CA LYS A 34 -5.52 17.41 2.76
C LYS A 34 -4.83 17.46 1.39
N GLU A 35 -3.55 17.10 1.33
CA GLU A 35 -2.78 17.09 0.08
C GLU A 35 -3.36 16.12 -0.94
N LEU A 36 -3.79 14.92 -0.52
CA LEU A 36 -4.41 13.94 -1.42
C LEU A 36 -5.79 14.39 -1.90
N GLN A 37 -6.57 15.08 -1.06
CA GLN A 37 -7.84 15.68 -1.47
C GLN A 37 -7.62 16.77 -2.54
N GLU A 38 -6.67 17.68 -2.30
CA GLU A 38 -6.31 18.71 -3.28
C GLU A 38 -5.75 18.09 -4.57
N ALA A 39 -4.94 17.03 -4.47
CA ALA A 39 -4.46 16.30 -5.64
C ALA A 39 -5.63 15.69 -6.42
N MET A 40 -6.60 15.05 -5.75
CA MET A 40 -7.76 14.46 -6.42
C MET A 40 -8.57 15.49 -7.23
N ASP A 41 -8.66 16.74 -6.77
CA ASP A 41 -9.34 17.81 -7.50
C ASP A 41 -8.63 18.22 -8.79
N ASN A 42 -7.31 18.05 -8.85
CA ASN A 42 -6.47 18.43 -9.99
C ASN A 42 -6.10 17.26 -10.91
N LEU A 43 -6.20 16.02 -10.44
CA LEU A 43 -5.89 14.82 -11.23
C LEU A 43 -7.07 14.41 -12.11
N GLU A 44 -6.74 13.83 -13.27
CA GLU A 44 -7.72 13.36 -14.26
C GLU A 44 -8.40 12.05 -13.83
N GLU A 45 -9.70 11.94 -14.11
CA GLU A 45 -10.46 10.69 -13.97
C GLU A 45 -10.22 9.81 -15.20
N LYS A 46 -9.17 8.98 -15.15
CA LYS A 46 -8.79 8.07 -16.21
C LYS A 46 -8.18 6.79 -15.64
N LYS A 47 -8.05 5.75 -16.46
CA LYS A 47 -7.19 4.62 -16.15
C LYS A 47 -5.74 5.09 -15.97
N ASN A 48 -5.07 4.63 -14.92
CA ASN A 48 -3.65 4.89 -14.72
C ASN A 48 -2.80 3.96 -15.60
N GLU A 49 -1.76 4.51 -16.25
CA GLU A 49 -0.91 3.75 -17.19
C GLU A 49 0.59 3.96 -16.93
N SER A 50 1.07 3.58 -15.75
CA SER A 50 2.45 3.85 -15.31
C SER A 50 3.59 3.20 -16.10
N LEU A 51 3.29 2.32 -17.07
CA LEU A 51 4.30 1.53 -17.79
C LEU A 51 4.41 1.84 -19.28
N ARG A 52 3.56 2.74 -19.80
CA ARG A 52 3.49 3.03 -21.24
C ARG A 52 4.58 4.00 -21.69
N ASP A 53 4.70 5.14 -21.02
CA ASP A 53 5.73 6.13 -21.28
C ASP A 53 6.09 6.94 -20.02
N VAL A 54 7.07 7.83 -20.15
CA VAL A 54 7.59 8.64 -19.03
C VAL A 54 6.56 9.63 -18.51
N ASN A 55 5.72 10.20 -19.38
CA ASN A 55 4.69 11.14 -18.95
C ASN A 55 3.61 10.40 -18.16
N ASP A 56 3.12 9.26 -18.64
CA ASP A 56 2.11 8.48 -17.92
C ASP A 56 2.61 7.94 -16.56
N PHE A 57 3.94 7.82 -16.38
CA PHE A 57 4.55 7.52 -15.08
C PHE A 57 4.43 8.70 -14.08
N PHE A 58 4.66 9.94 -14.53
CA PHE A 58 4.62 11.12 -13.66
C PHE A 58 3.21 11.70 -13.49
N PHE A 59 2.32 11.56 -14.47
CA PHE A 59 0.95 12.07 -14.46
C PHE A 59 -0.04 10.97 -14.09
N VAL A 60 -0.03 10.62 -12.81
CA VAL A 60 -0.92 9.60 -12.24
C VAL A 60 -2.39 10.00 -12.36
N SER A 61 -3.27 9.00 -12.38
CA SER A 61 -4.73 9.22 -12.36
C SER A 61 -5.23 9.61 -10.96
N ARG A 62 -6.45 10.14 -10.91
CA ARG A 62 -7.17 10.40 -9.66
C ARG A 62 -7.34 9.15 -8.79
N ASP A 63 -7.43 7.96 -9.39
CA ASP A 63 -7.57 6.70 -8.64
C ASP A 63 -6.35 6.41 -7.76
N VAL A 64 -5.14 6.80 -8.19
CA VAL A 64 -3.92 6.60 -7.38
C VAL A 64 -4.02 7.38 -6.07
N ALA A 65 -4.40 8.67 -6.14
CA ALA A 65 -4.61 9.49 -4.95
C ALA A 65 -5.79 8.99 -4.09
N ARG A 66 -6.87 8.54 -4.74
CA ARG A 66 -8.06 7.99 -4.08
C ARG A 66 -7.76 6.74 -3.26
N ILE A 67 -6.93 5.84 -3.78
CA ILE A 67 -6.52 4.60 -3.08
C ILE A 67 -5.62 4.94 -1.89
N LEU A 68 -4.61 5.80 -2.07
CA LEU A 68 -3.74 6.25 -0.97
C LEU A 68 -4.55 6.89 0.16
N LEU A 69 -5.54 7.72 -0.18
CA LEU A 69 -6.43 8.34 0.79
C LEU A 69 -7.28 7.31 1.53
N ALA A 70 -7.78 6.29 0.83
CA ALA A 70 -8.51 5.19 1.45
C ALA A 70 -7.63 4.40 2.43
N ASP A 71 -6.37 4.11 2.06
CA ASP A 71 -5.43 3.42 2.93
C ASP A 71 -5.17 4.21 4.22
N ILE A 72 -4.99 5.53 4.13
CA ILE A 72 -4.83 6.39 5.32
C ILE A 72 -6.08 6.31 6.20
N TYR A 73 -7.28 6.38 5.62
CA TYR A 73 -8.51 6.24 6.39
C TYR A 73 -8.61 4.87 7.06
N MET A 74 -8.26 3.78 6.38
CA MET A 74 -8.22 2.44 6.98
C MET A 74 -7.21 2.36 8.13
N TYR A 75 -6.05 3.00 7.99
CA TYR A 75 -5.06 3.11 9.07
C TYR A 75 -5.56 3.90 10.29
N GLN A 76 -6.45 4.87 10.09
CA GLN A 76 -7.11 5.62 11.17
C GLN A 76 -8.34 4.88 11.74
N GLY A 77 -8.73 3.74 11.17
CA GLY A 77 -9.97 3.05 11.53
C GLY A 77 -11.24 3.67 10.93
N ASN A 78 -11.11 4.65 10.04
CA ASN A 78 -12.18 5.35 9.36
C ASN A 78 -12.70 4.56 8.14
N TYR A 79 -13.23 3.36 8.40
CA TYR A 79 -13.59 2.40 7.35
C TYR A 79 -14.79 2.84 6.47
N LEU A 80 -15.67 3.71 6.96
CA LEU A 80 -16.77 4.24 6.15
C LEU A 80 -16.27 5.18 5.04
N GLN A 81 -15.34 6.09 5.36
CA GLN A 81 -14.72 6.95 4.35
C GLN A 81 -13.91 6.15 3.34
N ALA A 82 -13.11 5.18 3.82
CA ALA A 82 -12.32 4.31 2.95
C ALA A 82 -13.20 3.48 2.00
N GLU A 83 -14.31 2.91 2.50
CA GLU A 83 -15.26 2.14 1.69
C GLU A 83 -15.78 2.98 0.51
N SER A 84 -16.19 4.23 0.77
CA SER A 84 -16.70 5.13 -0.26
C SER A 84 -15.68 5.41 -1.37
N LEU A 85 -14.42 5.64 -0.99
CA LEU A 85 -13.33 5.89 -1.95
C LEU A 85 -13.03 4.64 -2.79
N LEU A 86 -12.91 3.47 -2.16
CA LEU A 86 -12.63 2.22 -2.87
C LEU A 86 -13.81 1.79 -3.76
N ALA A 87 -15.05 2.01 -3.32
CA ALA A 87 -16.24 1.80 -4.14
C ALA A 87 -16.23 2.65 -5.41
N LYS A 88 -15.72 3.89 -5.35
CA LYS A 88 -15.56 4.74 -6.54
C LYS A 88 -14.59 4.14 -7.55
N VAL A 89 -13.43 3.65 -7.10
CA VAL A 89 -12.45 2.96 -7.97
C VAL A 89 -13.11 1.76 -8.66
N ILE A 90 -13.83 0.93 -7.90
CA ILE A 90 -14.53 -0.26 -8.42
C ILE A 90 -15.62 0.13 -9.43
N SER A 91 -16.42 1.16 -9.12
CA SER A 91 -17.50 1.62 -9.99
C SER A 91 -17.02 2.34 -11.25
N GLY A 92 -15.80 2.88 -11.23
CA GLY A 92 -15.20 3.58 -12.38
C GLY A 92 -14.93 2.67 -13.57
N GLY A 93 -14.77 1.35 -13.34
CA GLY A 93 -14.67 0.36 -14.41
C GLY A 93 -13.36 0.40 -15.22
N PHE A 94 -12.36 1.17 -14.78
CA PHE A 94 -11.06 1.26 -15.45
C PHE A 94 -10.18 0.02 -15.26
N TYR A 95 -10.47 -0.78 -14.23
CA TYR A 95 -9.71 -1.96 -13.87
C TYR A 95 -10.63 -3.16 -13.74
N MET A 96 -10.09 -4.34 -14.02
CA MET A 96 -10.85 -5.59 -14.00
C MET A 96 -10.01 -6.71 -13.39
N LEU A 97 -10.67 -7.51 -12.57
CA LEU A 97 -10.09 -8.69 -11.92
C LEU A 97 -9.79 -9.77 -12.98
N ASP A 98 -8.59 -10.31 -12.94
CA ASP A 98 -8.10 -11.40 -13.77
C ASP A 98 -7.37 -12.46 -12.94
N SER A 99 -6.74 -13.44 -13.60
CA SER A 99 -6.02 -14.53 -12.95
C SER A 99 -4.58 -14.19 -12.53
N SER A 100 -4.14 -12.93 -12.67
CA SER A 100 -2.77 -12.50 -12.35
C SER A 100 -2.46 -12.71 -10.87
N ASN A 101 -1.24 -13.16 -10.58
CA ASN A 101 -0.74 -13.24 -9.21
C ASN A 101 0.65 -12.59 -9.16
N TYR A 102 0.72 -11.40 -8.56
CA TYR A 102 1.93 -10.58 -8.52
C TYR A 102 3.04 -11.13 -7.61
N ASN A 103 2.78 -12.21 -6.85
CA ASN A 103 3.83 -12.99 -6.21
C ASN A 103 4.56 -13.94 -7.20
N GLN A 104 4.02 -14.17 -8.39
CA GLN A 104 4.60 -15.04 -9.42
C GLN A 104 5.53 -14.27 -10.36
N LYS A 105 6.69 -14.85 -10.66
CA LYS A 105 7.70 -14.22 -11.52
C LYS A 105 7.18 -14.00 -12.94
N GLU A 106 6.32 -14.89 -13.42
CA GLU A 106 5.72 -14.88 -14.74
C GLU A 106 4.86 -13.63 -14.91
N THR A 107 4.00 -13.31 -13.94
CA THR A 107 3.18 -12.09 -13.94
C THR A 107 4.05 -10.83 -13.97
N ILE A 108 5.14 -10.78 -13.20
CA ILE A 108 6.08 -9.64 -13.22
C ILE A 108 6.81 -9.52 -14.56
N THR A 109 7.18 -10.65 -15.16
CA THR A 109 7.86 -10.70 -16.47
C THR A 109 6.93 -10.24 -17.58
N ASP A 110 5.68 -10.68 -17.56
CA ASP A 110 4.63 -10.26 -18.50
C ASP A 110 4.38 -8.75 -18.39
N LEU A 111 4.19 -8.24 -17.16
CA LEU A 111 3.99 -6.82 -16.90
C LEU A 111 5.17 -5.96 -17.39
N TYR A 112 6.41 -6.47 -17.26
CA TYR A 112 7.60 -5.79 -17.75
C TYR A 112 7.64 -5.71 -19.29
N ASN A 113 7.30 -6.80 -19.98
CA ASN A 113 7.40 -6.93 -21.44
C ASN A 113 6.21 -6.30 -22.18
N ASN A 114 5.00 -6.47 -21.63
CA ASN A 114 3.74 -6.19 -22.32
C ASN A 114 2.99 -4.97 -21.76
N GLY A 115 3.48 -4.37 -20.67
CA GLY A 115 2.87 -3.19 -20.06
C GLY A 115 1.69 -3.52 -19.15
N SER A 116 0.96 -2.49 -18.70
CA SER A 116 -0.07 -2.62 -17.66
C SER A 116 -1.19 -3.58 -18.06
N GLY A 117 -1.34 -4.68 -17.30
CA GLY A 117 -2.51 -5.56 -17.39
C GLY A 117 -3.81 -4.89 -16.92
N THR A 118 -4.91 -5.64 -16.90
CA THR A 118 -6.23 -5.11 -16.48
C THR A 118 -6.33 -4.83 -14.98
N GLU A 119 -5.49 -5.47 -14.16
CA GLU A 119 -5.44 -5.23 -12.71
C GLU A 119 -4.41 -4.18 -12.29
N THR A 120 -3.46 -3.83 -13.15
CA THR A 120 -2.34 -2.97 -12.73
C THR A 120 -2.82 -1.53 -12.65
N ILE A 121 -2.70 -0.94 -11.47
CA ILE A 121 -3.01 0.48 -11.25
C ILE A 121 -1.71 1.28 -11.30
N LEU A 122 -0.75 0.97 -10.43
CA LEU A 122 0.54 1.66 -10.38
C LEU A 122 1.67 0.65 -10.25
N ALA A 123 2.67 0.75 -11.11
CA ALA A 123 3.86 -0.06 -11.09
C ALA A 123 5.10 0.76 -11.45
N VAL A 124 6.25 0.37 -10.89
CA VAL A 124 7.53 1.06 -11.11
C VAL A 124 8.53 0.09 -11.69
N ARG A 125 9.21 0.49 -12.77
CA ARG A 125 10.35 -0.26 -13.32
C ARG A 125 11.57 -0.04 -12.43
N ASN A 126 12.24 -1.13 -12.08
CA ASN A 126 13.51 -1.07 -11.39
C ASN A 126 14.65 -1.25 -12.40
N GLY A 127 15.62 -0.33 -12.38
CA GLY A 127 16.81 -0.47 -13.23
C GLY A 127 17.63 -1.67 -12.78
N VAL A 128 18.00 -2.55 -13.70
CA VAL A 128 18.91 -3.67 -13.38
C VAL A 128 20.30 -3.08 -13.17
N MET A 129 20.71 -2.91 -11.92
CA MET A 129 22.10 -2.58 -11.57
C MET A 129 22.93 -3.85 -11.52
N THR A 130 23.62 -4.19 -12.61
CA THR A 130 24.66 -5.22 -12.60
C THR A 130 25.94 -4.65 -11.97
N ARG A 131 26.06 -4.78 -10.64
CA ARG A 131 27.38 -4.65 -10.00
C ARG A 131 28.12 -5.98 -10.16
N SER A 132 29.33 -5.92 -10.70
CA SER A 132 30.16 -7.08 -11.02
C SER A 132 30.17 -8.11 -9.88
N ASN A 133 29.90 -9.37 -10.22
CA ASN A 133 29.99 -10.59 -9.41
C ASN A 133 28.90 -10.88 -8.37
N ILE A 134 27.84 -10.06 -8.23
CA ILE A 134 26.65 -10.44 -7.43
C ILE A 134 25.39 -10.11 -8.22
N SER A 135 24.66 -11.14 -8.65
CA SER A 135 23.29 -10.96 -9.14
C SER A 135 22.37 -10.86 -7.93
N LEU A 136 22.06 -9.64 -7.52
CA LEU A 136 20.94 -9.42 -6.62
C LEU A 136 19.66 -9.66 -7.43
N GLY A 137 18.84 -10.62 -6.99
CA GLY A 137 17.53 -10.91 -7.59
C GLY A 137 16.53 -9.80 -7.27
N VAL A 138 16.81 -8.58 -7.72
CA VAL A 138 15.86 -7.47 -7.65
C VAL A 138 14.83 -7.66 -8.75
N PRO A 139 13.52 -7.58 -8.44
CA PRO A 139 12.50 -7.65 -9.46
C PRO A 139 12.68 -6.47 -10.43
N SER A 140 12.59 -6.74 -11.74
CA SER A 140 12.71 -5.73 -12.80
C SER A 140 11.56 -4.72 -12.78
N LEU A 141 10.49 -5.05 -12.07
CA LEU A 141 9.29 -4.24 -11.93
C LEU A 141 8.59 -4.57 -10.61
N VAL A 142 8.10 -3.53 -9.93
CA VAL A 142 7.36 -3.65 -8.67
C VAL A 142 5.96 -3.07 -8.83
N PRO A 143 4.89 -3.88 -8.73
CA PRO A 143 3.53 -3.35 -8.65
C PRO A 143 3.33 -2.72 -7.26
N LEU A 144 2.97 -1.45 -7.23
CA LEU A 144 2.67 -0.70 -6.01
C LEU A 144 1.18 -0.72 -5.69
N MET A 145 0.33 -0.68 -6.71
CA MET A 145 -1.13 -0.72 -6.55
C MET A 145 -1.75 -1.64 -7.59
N THR A 146 -2.64 -2.51 -7.13
CA THR A 146 -3.35 -3.47 -7.97
C THR A 146 -4.82 -3.47 -7.64
N TYR A 147 -5.66 -3.80 -8.62
CA TYR A 147 -7.09 -3.92 -8.42
C TYR A 147 -7.44 -5.03 -7.43
N THR A 148 -6.62 -6.09 -7.38
CA THR A 148 -6.70 -7.14 -6.36
C THR A 148 -6.61 -6.57 -4.94
N ASP A 149 -5.66 -5.65 -4.68
CA ASP A 149 -5.54 -5.01 -3.38
C ASP A 149 -6.73 -4.10 -3.06
N VAL A 150 -7.22 -3.35 -4.05
CA VAL A 150 -8.44 -2.53 -3.92
C VAL A 150 -9.64 -3.38 -3.49
N LEU A 151 -9.86 -4.55 -4.12
CA LEU A 151 -10.95 -5.45 -3.78
C LEU A 151 -10.78 -6.05 -2.37
N LEU A 152 -9.57 -6.42 -1.98
CA LEU A 152 -9.27 -6.94 -0.64
C LEU A 152 -9.43 -5.87 0.44
N SER A 153 -9.00 -4.63 0.17
CA SER A 153 -9.17 -3.48 1.06
C SER A 153 -10.65 -3.08 1.17
N TYR A 154 -11.41 -3.17 0.07
CA TYR A 154 -12.86 -2.94 0.09
C TYR A 154 -13.60 -4.01 0.90
N ALA A 155 -13.23 -5.29 0.74
CA ALA A 155 -13.76 -6.38 1.56
C ALA A 155 -13.43 -6.21 3.05
N GLU A 156 -12.23 -5.72 3.38
CA GLU A 156 -11.86 -5.36 4.76
C GLU A 156 -12.76 -4.24 5.30
N CYS A 157 -12.98 -3.17 4.54
CA CYS A 157 -13.86 -2.08 4.95
C CYS A 157 -15.28 -2.58 5.21
N LEU A 158 -15.85 -3.37 4.29
CA LEU A 158 -17.17 -3.99 4.47
C LEU A 158 -17.22 -4.84 5.74
N CYS A 159 -16.21 -5.68 5.97
CA CYS A 159 -16.13 -6.50 7.18
C CYS A 159 -16.08 -5.65 8.46
N LYS A 160 -15.30 -4.57 8.47
CA LYS A 160 -15.12 -3.68 9.62
C LYS A 160 -16.33 -2.77 9.87
N ASN A 161 -17.09 -2.47 8.82
CA ASN A 161 -18.37 -1.77 8.89
C ASN A 161 -19.55 -2.71 9.25
N GLY A 162 -19.29 -3.99 9.58
CA GLY A 162 -20.31 -4.95 10.00
C GLY A 162 -21.06 -5.64 8.84
N ARG A 163 -20.70 -5.35 7.59
CA ARG A 163 -21.29 -5.93 6.37
C ARG A 163 -20.54 -7.18 5.92
N THR A 164 -20.49 -8.19 6.80
CA THR A 164 -19.69 -9.41 6.57
C THR A 164 -20.15 -10.22 5.37
N SER A 165 -21.46 -10.32 5.11
CA SER A 165 -21.98 -11.03 3.94
C SER A 165 -21.53 -10.39 2.62
N ASP A 166 -21.50 -9.06 2.55
CA ASP A 166 -21.03 -8.34 1.37
C ASP A 166 -19.52 -8.51 1.17
N ALA A 167 -18.76 -8.53 2.26
CA ALA A 167 -17.34 -8.83 2.23
C ALA A 167 -17.05 -10.25 1.70
N GLU A 168 -17.82 -11.25 2.12
CA GLU A 168 -17.71 -12.62 1.58
C GLU A 168 -18.03 -12.70 0.09
N ILE A 169 -19.02 -11.93 -0.39
CA ILE A 169 -19.32 -11.84 -1.83
C ILE A 169 -18.10 -11.32 -2.61
N GLN A 170 -17.42 -10.29 -2.11
CA GLN A 170 -16.21 -9.78 -2.79
C GLN A 170 -15.06 -10.78 -2.74
N LEU A 171 -14.87 -11.48 -1.62
CA LEU A 171 -13.85 -12.54 -1.51
C LEU A 171 -14.11 -13.69 -2.48
N ASN A 172 -15.36 -14.11 -2.66
CA ASN A 172 -15.70 -15.19 -3.58
C ASN A 172 -15.35 -14.86 -5.04
N LYS A 173 -15.40 -13.57 -5.44
CA LYS A 173 -14.92 -13.12 -6.76
C LYS A 173 -13.42 -13.38 -6.92
N LEU A 174 -12.62 -13.03 -5.90
CA LEU A 174 -11.18 -13.27 -5.88
C LEU A 174 -10.84 -14.76 -5.89
N VAL A 175 -11.57 -15.56 -5.11
CA VAL A 175 -11.44 -17.03 -5.08
C VAL A 175 -11.68 -17.63 -6.45
N THR A 176 -12.72 -17.17 -7.15
CA THR A 176 -13.07 -17.67 -8.48
C THR A 176 -12.04 -17.25 -9.53
N ALA A 177 -11.62 -15.97 -9.53
CA ALA A 177 -10.70 -15.45 -10.54
C ALA A 177 -9.27 -15.98 -10.42
N LYS A 178 -8.82 -16.25 -9.19
CA LYS A 178 -7.42 -16.62 -8.88
C LYS A 178 -7.27 -18.03 -8.32
N GLU A 179 -8.34 -18.83 -8.36
CA GLU A 179 -8.38 -20.23 -7.93
C GLU A 179 -7.85 -20.45 -6.49
N LEU A 180 -8.20 -19.54 -5.58
CA LEU A 180 -7.66 -19.52 -4.22
C LEU A 180 -8.33 -20.55 -3.31
N GLN A 181 -7.54 -21.10 -2.39
CA GLN A 181 -8.05 -21.88 -1.27
C GLN A 181 -7.91 -21.06 0.01
N LEU A 182 -9.02 -20.51 0.51
CA LEU A 182 -9.01 -19.66 1.70
C LEU A 182 -9.10 -20.50 2.98
N SER A 183 -8.27 -20.15 3.96
CA SER A 183 -8.29 -20.74 5.30
C SER A 183 -8.83 -19.75 6.33
N GLY A 184 -9.46 -20.26 7.39
CA GLY A 184 -9.94 -19.46 8.52
C GLY A 184 -11.44 -19.51 8.77
N VAL A 185 -11.85 -19.08 9.97
CA VAL A 185 -13.26 -19.12 10.40
C VAL A 185 -13.95 -17.79 10.10
N THR A 186 -13.31 -16.68 10.44
CA THR A 186 -13.88 -15.34 10.25
C THR A 186 -13.62 -14.81 8.84
N VAL A 187 -14.42 -13.83 8.39
CA VAL A 187 -14.17 -13.12 7.13
C VAL A 187 -12.79 -12.47 7.13
N LEU A 188 -12.36 -11.94 8.27
CA LEU A 188 -11.03 -11.33 8.41
C LEU A 188 -9.91 -12.36 8.27
N ASP A 189 -10.08 -13.59 8.77
CA ASP A 189 -9.12 -14.68 8.56
C ASP A 189 -9.03 -15.08 7.08
N LYS A 190 -10.16 -15.12 6.38
CA LYS A 190 -10.20 -15.39 4.94
C LYS A 190 -9.50 -14.28 4.15
N ILE A 191 -9.69 -13.00 4.50
CA ILE A 191 -8.95 -11.86 3.92
C ILE A 191 -7.46 -12.01 4.17
N LYS A 192 -7.05 -12.34 5.42
CA LYS A 192 -5.65 -12.62 5.78
C LYS A 192 -5.08 -13.73 4.90
N SER A 193 -5.78 -14.85 4.76
CA SER A 193 -5.37 -15.97 3.92
C SER A 193 -5.17 -15.55 2.45
N ALA A 194 -6.10 -14.77 1.90
CA ALA A 194 -5.99 -14.28 0.52
C ALA A 194 -4.79 -13.34 0.34
N ARG A 195 -4.58 -12.38 1.25
CA ARG A 195 -3.44 -11.45 1.21
C ARG A 195 -2.10 -12.18 1.32
N LEU A 196 -1.99 -13.19 2.19
CA LEU A 196 -0.78 -14.00 2.29
C LEU A 196 -0.47 -14.81 1.02
N GLN A 197 -1.48 -15.16 0.22
CA GLN A 197 -1.28 -15.89 -1.05
C GLN A 197 -1.00 -14.96 -2.24
N LEU A 198 -1.52 -13.73 -2.22
CA LEU A 198 -1.51 -12.81 -3.37
C LEU A 198 -0.59 -11.60 -3.24
N THR A 199 -0.34 -11.13 -2.02
CA THR A 199 0.37 -9.87 -1.76
C THR A 199 1.49 -10.02 -0.73
N LEU A 200 1.95 -11.26 -0.49
CA LEU A 200 3.02 -11.58 0.46
C LEU A 200 4.26 -10.69 0.34
N TYR A 201 4.71 -10.42 -0.88
CA TYR A 201 5.92 -9.64 -1.16
C TYR A 201 5.63 -8.16 -1.41
N CYS A 202 4.37 -7.74 -1.32
CA CYS A 202 3.97 -6.34 -1.41
C CYS A 202 3.93 -5.71 -0.01
N ASP A 203 4.32 -4.44 0.06
CA ASP A 203 4.30 -3.61 1.27
C ASP A 203 2.90 -3.49 1.91
N VAL A 204 1.84 -3.58 1.11
CA VAL A 204 0.44 -3.54 1.57
C VAL A 204 0.06 -4.67 2.54
N ASN A 205 0.73 -5.82 2.51
CA ASN A 205 0.41 -6.94 3.40
C ASN A 205 0.86 -6.67 4.85
N PHE A 206 2.06 -6.11 5.03
CA PHE A 206 2.51 -5.69 6.35
C PHE A 206 1.61 -4.60 6.94
N ALA A 207 1.20 -3.64 6.11
CA ALA A 207 0.26 -2.58 6.46
C ALA A 207 -1.07 -3.13 7.00
N PHE A 208 -1.66 -4.08 6.25
CA PHE A 208 -2.87 -4.79 6.63
C PHE A 208 -2.73 -5.52 7.97
N LEU A 209 -1.71 -6.36 8.12
CA LEU A 209 -1.49 -7.14 9.34
C LEU A 209 -1.30 -6.25 10.55
N LYS A 210 -0.61 -5.11 10.38
CA LYS A 210 -0.38 -4.14 11.45
C LYS A 210 -1.67 -3.44 11.88
N ARG A 211 -2.44 -2.86 10.95
CA ARG A 211 -3.68 -2.12 11.28
C ARG A 211 -4.79 -3.02 11.84
N THR A 212 -4.76 -4.30 11.50
CA THR A 212 -5.73 -5.29 12.01
C THR A 212 -5.31 -5.96 13.31
N GLY A 213 -4.09 -5.70 13.81
CA GLY A 213 -3.55 -6.31 15.03
C GLY A 213 -3.04 -7.75 14.86
N LEU A 214 -3.00 -8.27 13.63
CA LEU A 214 -2.61 -9.65 13.30
C LEU A 214 -1.09 -9.83 13.15
N ALA A 215 -0.33 -8.74 12.96
CA ALA A 215 1.10 -8.78 12.69
C ALA A 215 1.92 -9.50 13.77
N LYS A 216 1.56 -9.33 15.05
CA LYS A 216 2.26 -10.00 16.16
C LYS A 216 2.18 -11.52 16.05
N GLU A 217 0.98 -12.03 15.83
CA GLU A 217 0.72 -13.46 15.71
C GLU A 217 1.39 -14.04 14.46
N VAL A 218 1.21 -13.38 13.31
CA VAL A 218 1.71 -13.87 12.02
C VAL A 218 3.22 -13.87 11.93
N TYR A 219 3.89 -12.83 12.45
CA TYR A 219 5.36 -12.72 12.39
C TYR A 219 6.08 -13.24 13.63
N GLY A 220 5.37 -13.52 14.73
CA GLY A 220 5.99 -13.97 15.98
C GLY A 220 6.94 -12.92 16.59
N VAL A 221 6.59 -11.64 16.50
CA VAL A 221 7.45 -10.52 16.95
C VAL A 221 6.85 -9.76 18.13
N GLU A 222 7.72 -9.18 18.95
CA GLU A 222 7.30 -8.31 20.06
C GLU A 222 6.61 -7.02 19.57
N ASN A 223 5.76 -6.43 20.41
CA ASN A 223 4.99 -5.23 20.06
C ASN A 223 5.87 -4.07 19.54
N TYR A 224 7.04 -3.88 20.15
CA TYR A 224 7.95 -2.81 19.73
C TYR A 224 8.50 -3.04 18.31
N ARG A 225 8.61 -4.30 17.86
CA ARG A 225 9.07 -4.67 16.51
C ARG A 225 8.06 -4.44 15.40
N LEU A 226 6.87 -3.97 15.75
CA LEU A 226 5.88 -3.49 14.79
C LEU A 226 6.21 -2.07 14.30
N LEU A 227 7.17 -1.39 14.92
CA LEU A 227 7.72 -0.09 14.50
C LEU A 227 9.18 -0.28 14.09
N LEU A 228 9.59 0.31 12.98
CA LEU A 228 10.99 0.27 12.59
C LEU A 228 11.81 1.17 13.54
N PRO A 229 13.06 0.79 13.87
CA PRO A 229 13.94 1.66 14.61
C PRO A 229 14.28 2.90 13.78
N ILE A 230 14.37 4.05 14.43
CA ILE A 230 14.94 5.25 13.83
C ILE A 230 16.43 4.98 13.60
N PRO A 231 16.99 5.29 12.41
CA PRO A 231 18.40 5.04 12.14
C PRO A 231 19.30 5.64 13.22
N GLN A 232 20.27 4.86 13.71
CA GLN A 232 21.11 5.25 14.85
C GLN A 232 21.87 6.56 14.61
N ARG A 233 22.25 6.84 13.35
CA ARG A 233 22.89 8.11 12.98
C ARG A 233 21.99 9.30 13.26
N ASP A 234 20.69 9.20 12.99
CA ASP A 234 19.73 10.28 13.18
C ASP A 234 19.42 10.50 14.67
N VAL A 235 19.46 9.43 15.47
CA VAL A 235 19.38 9.51 16.94
C VAL A 235 20.59 10.26 17.51
N ILE A 236 21.81 9.89 17.09
CA ILE A 236 23.05 10.46 17.63
C ILE A 236 23.29 11.88 17.11
N ALA A 237 23.17 12.11 15.80
CA ALA A 237 23.53 13.37 15.16
C ALA A 237 22.35 14.36 15.13
N GLY A 238 21.12 13.86 14.97
CA GLY A 238 19.91 14.69 14.88
C GLY A 238 19.18 14.91 16.20
N GLY A 239 19.58 14.21 17.27
CA GLY A 239 18.95 14.32 18.59
C GLY A 239 17.52 13.77 18.65
N ILE A 240 17.14 12.90 17.70
CA ILE A 240 15.80 12.33 17.62
C ILE A 240 15.65 11.21 18.66
N SER A 241 14.61 11.27 19.48
CA SER A 241 14.29 10.21 20.44
C SER A 241 13.89 8.91 19.73
N GLN A 242 14.50 7.80 20.10
CA GLN A 242 14.19 6.47 19.55
C GLN A 242 12.76 6.00 19.87
N ASN A 243 12.24 5.06 19.08
CA ASN A 243 11.01 4.33 19.36
C ASN A 243 11.16 3.43 20.59
N THR A 244 10.12 3.32 21.41
CA THR A 244 10.14 2.50 22.63
C THR A 244 10.54 1.06 22.31
N GLY A 245 11.54 0.53 23.02
CA GLY A 245 12.03 -0.86 22.86
C GLY A 245 13.25 -1.02 21.96
N TYR A 246 13.78 0.07 21.40
CA TYR A 246 15.02 0.13 20.62
C TYR A 246 16.10 0.99 21.27
#